data_AF-A0A2H5FM64-F1
#
_entry.id   AF-A0A2H5FM64-F1
#
_cell.length_a   1.000
_cell.length_b   1.000
_cell.length_c   1.000
_cell.angle_alpha   90.00
_cell.angle_beta   90.00
_cell.angle_gamma   90.00
#
_symmetry.space_group_name_H-M   'P 1'
#
loop_
_entity.id
_entity.type
_entity.pdbx_description
1 polymer ?
#
loop_
_entity_poly.entity_id
_entity_poly.type
_entity_poly.pdbx_seq_one_letter_code
_entity_poly.pdbx_strand_id
1 'polypeptide(L)'
;MSNEKLEISYKFPTIKRKNSTFTSSKNTFLECKRPHSGCTTDSRFFAKKGTNEPQYIVKRILPKKIDLYGSTPEKRLKLFNFATIEFESELDKWNLVYPNFKGRIVFNQEFGPRLILPCLPGQELGWWLNHINFGDTITEAKIWLAVAYALRDLETKNLYQNDILEPNILVNKQDNGVFKAYVIDFGSVSAGFDCNVGRSSVCDRAQKLTGYSCKNYNEAIQNLNAYLASFNCRSECKA
;
A
#
# COMPACT_ATOMS: atom_id res chain seq x y z
N MET A 1 21.37 -1.28 6.67
CA MET A 1 20.75 -2.63 6.76
C MET A 1 21.30 -3.45 5.61
N SER A 2 21.96 -4.57 5.90
CA SER A 2 22.62 -5.42 4.91
C SER A 2 21.62 -6.05 3.93
N ASN A 3 21.94 -6.01 2.63
CA ASN A 3 21.29 -6.77 1.57
C ASN A 3 21.54 -8.28 1.78
N GLU A 4 20.96 -8.88 2.84
CA GLU A 4 20.80 -10.33 2.85
C GLU A 4 19.88 -10.67 1.67
N LYS A 5 20.41 -11.41 0.68
CA LYS A 5 19.60 -12.15 -0.29
C LYS A 5 18.64 -13.00 0.53
N LEU A 6 17.44 -12.48 0.75
CA LEU A 6 16.33 -13.19 1.37
C LEU A 6 15.92 -14.28 0.38
N GLU A 7 16.57 -15.44 0.44
CA GLU A 7 16.04 -16.69 -0.12
C GLU A 7 14.80 -17.04 0.69
N ILE A 8 13.66 -16.45 0.33
CA ILE A 8 12.38 -16.84 0.91
C ILE A 8 11.89 -18.06 0.14
N SER A 9 11.83 -19.18 0.85
CA SER A 9 11.09 -20.35 0.38
C SER A 9 9.65 -20.23 0.85
N TYR A 10 8.74 -19.93 -0.09
CA TYR A 10 7.31 -19.95 0.17
C TYR A 10 6.78 -21.38 -0.03
N LYS A 11 6.22 -21.94 1.04
CA LYS A 11 5.61 -23.27 1.04
C LYS A 11 4.11 -23.11 0.85
N PHE A 12 3.62 -23.52 -0.31
CA PHE A 12 2.20 -23.63 -0.63
C PHE A 12 1.47 -24.57 0.34
N PRO A 13 0.15 -24.39 0.52
CA PRO A 13 -0.63 -25.35 1.30
C PRO A 13 -0.57 -26.73 0.65
N THR A 14 -0.75 -27.77 1.45
CA THR A 14 -0.82 -29.16 0.96
C THR A 14 -2.06 -29.82 1.56
N ILE A 15 -2.43 -31.00 1.06
CA ILE A 15 -3.54 -31.81 1.63
C ILE A 15 -3.34 -32.04 3.15
N LYS A 16 -2.09 -32.22 3.59
CA LYS A 16 -1.75 -32.44 5.02
C LYS A 16 -1.56 -31.14 5.82
N ARG A 17 -1.45 -29.99 5.15
CA ARG A 17 -1.15 -28.69 5.79
C ARG A 17 -1.98 -27.58 5.17
N LYS A 18 -3.00 -27.14 5.91
CA LYS A 18 -3.94 -26.12 5.45
C LYS A 18 -3.34 -24.73 5.24
N ASN A 19 -2.27 -24.38 5.97
CA ASN A 19 -1.70 -23.03 5.95
C ASN A 19 -0.35 -22.98 5.22
N SER A 20 -0.16 -21.95 4.39
CA SER A 20 1.14 -21.66 3.81
C SER A 20 2.12 -21.20 4.89
N THR A 21 3.41 -21.34 4.63
CA THR A 21 4.44 -20.69 5.44
C THR A 21 5.57 -20.18 4.58
N PHE A 22 6.31 -19.25 5.13
CA PHE A 22 7.50 -18.75 4.50
C PHE A 22 8.67 -18.89 5.46
N THR A 23 9.80 -19.32 4.92
CA THR A 23 11.05 -19.44 5.66
C THR A 23 12.10 -18.60 4.96
N SER A 24 12.75 -17.71 5.70
CA SER A 24 14.07 -17.21 5.34
C SER A 24 15.13 -18.02 6.06
N SER A 25 16.38 -17.93 5.61
CA SER A 25 17.55 -18.64 6.15
C SER A 25 17.66 -18.66 7.68
N LYS A 26 17.06 -17.68 8.40
CA LYS A 26 17.08 -17.59 9.87
C LYS A 26 15.70 -17.49 10.53
N ASN A 27 14.62 -17.34 9.77
CA ASN A 27 13.30 -17.07 10.35
C ASN A 27 12.22 -17.92 9.69
N THR A 28 11.37 -18.53 10.52
CA THR A 28 10.08 -19.07 10.08
C THR A 28 9.01 -18.06 10.37
N PHE A 29 8.05 -17.98 9.48
CA PHE A 29 6.97 -17.06 9.61
C PHE A 29 5.64 -17.70 9.23
N LEU A 30 4.59 -17.24 9.90
CA LEU A 30 3.28 -17.89 9.96
C LEU A 30 2.20 -16.91 9.56
N GLU A 31 1.13 -17.45 8.97
CA GLU A 31 -0.06 -16.68 8.63
C GLU A 31 -0.68 -16.10 9.91
N CYS A 32 -0.92 -14.79 9.95
CA CYS A 32 -1.59 -14.13 11.05
C CYS A 32 -3.05 -13.84 10.70
N LYS A 33 -3.95 -13.99 11.69
CA LYS A 33 -5.40 -13.85 11.50
C LYS A 33 -5.87 -12.41 11.28
N ARG A 34 -5.04 -11.42 11.64
CA ARG A 34 -5.39 -10.01 11.48
C ARG A 34 -4.93 -9.53 10.11
N PRO A 35 -5.84 -9.07 9.23
CA PRO A 35 -5.41 -8.14 8.21
C PRO A 35 -4.94 -6.86 8.91
N HIS A 36 -3.80 -6.32 8.49
CA HIS A 36 -3.65 -4.88 8.61
C HIS A 36 -4.67 -4.25 7.68
N SER A 37 -5.26 -3.14 8.13
CA SER A 37 -6.06 -2.24 7.29
C SER A 37 -5.35 -2.09 5.93
N GLY A 38 -6.09 -2.23 4.83
CA GLY A 38 -5.57 -1.89 3.48
C GLY A 38 -5.83 -2.93 2.42
N CYS A 39 -6.34 -4.12 2.79
CA CYS A 39 -6.25 -5.28 1.91
C CYS A 39 -7.54 -6.08 1.87
N THR A 40 -7.87 -6.54 0.66
CA THR A 40 -8.95 -7.48 0.43
C THR A 40 -8.82 -8.70 1.36
N THR A 41 -9.97 -9.25 1.78
CA THR A 41 -10.09 -10.46 2.63
C THR A 41 -9.36 -11.69 2.10
N ASP A 42 -8.87 -11.62 0.87
CA ASP A 42 -8.13 -12.67 0.18
C ASP A 42 -6.61 -12.57 0.31
N SER A 43 -6.06 -11.40 0.66
CA SER A 43 -4.65 -11.29 0.97
C SER A 43 -4.32 -12.03 2.26
N ARG A 44 -3.12 -12.59 2.35
CA ARG A 44 -2.62 -13.27 3.55
C ARG A 44 -1.46 -12.53 4.15
N PHE A 45 -1.55 -12.25 5.44
CA PHE A 45 -0.53 -11.56 6.20
C PHE A 45 0.27 -12.54 7.01
N PHE A 46 1.51 -12.17 7.24
CA PHE A 46 2.55 -13.14 7.47
C PHE A 46 3.58 -12.53 8.41
N ALA A 47 3.63 -13.03 9.64
CA ALA A 47 4.41 -12.50 10.76
C ALA A 47 5.49 -13.49 11.19
N LYS A 48 6.60 -12.98 11.74
CA LYS A 48 7.67 -13.84 12.27
C LYS A 48 7.10 -14.71 13.38
N LYS A 49 7.50 -15.99 13.42
CA LYS A 49 7.04 -16.89 14.50
C LYS A 49 7.38 -16.27 15.86
N GLY A 50 6.37 -16.13 16.71
CA GLY A 50 6.48 -15.49 18.02
C GLY A 50 6.16 -13.98 18.03
N THR A 51 5.84 -13.38 16.87
CA THR A 51 5.33 -12.00 16.77
C THR A 51 3.95 -11.97 16.13
N ASN A 52 3.20 -10.91 16.39
CA ASN A 52 1.92 -10.64 15.73
C ASN A 52 2.02 -9.51 14.69
N GLU A 53 3.20 -8.94 14.51
CA GLU A 53 3.47 -7.89 13.54
C GLU A 53 3.74 -8.51 12.16
N PRO A 54 2.85 -8.33 11.18
CA PRO A 54 3.04 -8.77 9.81
C PRO A 54 4.23 -8.08 9.16
N GLN A 55 5.07 -8.89 8.53
CA GLN A 55 6.23 -8.41 7.78
C GLN A 55 6.06 -8.61 6.29
N TYR A 56 5.13 -9.47 5.88
CA TYR A 56 4.83 -9.73 4.49
C TYR A 56 3.33 -9.84 4.27
N ILE A 57 2.93 -9.45 3.08
CA ILE A 57 1.62 -9.72 2.49
C ILE A 57 1.81 -10.62 1.27
N VAL A 58 0.92 -11.59 1.13
CA VAL A 58 0.86 -12.49 0.00
C VAL A 58 -0.49 -12.34 -0.68
N LYS A 59 -0.46 -11.79 -1.89
CA LYS A 59 -1.59 -11.73 -2.79
C LYS A 59 -1.72 -13.06 -3.53
N ARG A 60 -2.97 -13.48 -3.71
CA ARG A 60 -3.35 -14.74 -4.38
C ARG A 60 -4.44 -14.45 -5.40
N ILE A 61 -4.62 -15.38 -6.34
CA ILE A 61 -5.78 -15.34 -7.23
C ILE A 61 -7.04 -15.37 -6.37
N LEU A 62 -7.94 -14.42 -6.61
CA LEU A 62 -9.20 -14.30 -5.89
C LEU A 62 -10.06 -15.55 -6.14
N PRO A 63 -10.71 -16.14 -5.11
CA PRO A 63 -11.61 -17.28 -5.29
C PRO A 63 -12.67 -17.01 -6.37
N LYS A 64 -13.23 -15.80 -6.40
CA LYS A 64 -14.20 -15.39 -7.44
C LYS A 64 -13.66 -15.49 -8.87
N LYS A 65 -12.37 -15.22 -9.09
CA LYS A 65 -11.73 -15.41 -10.41
C LYS A 65 -11.61 -16.89 -10.78
N ILE A 66 -11.35 -17.75 -9.79
CA ILE A 66 -11.33 -19.21 -9.97
C ILE A 66 -12.73 -19.73 -10.33
N ASP A 67 -13.75 -19.27 -9.62
CA ASP A 67 -15.15 -19.66 -9.85
C ASP A 67 -15.63 -19.23 -11.25
N LEU A 68 -15.26 -18.01 -11.68
CA LEU A 68 -15.63 -17.46 -12.99
C LEU A 68 -14.98 -18.21 -14.16
N TYR A 69 -13.66 -18.47 -14.08
CA TYR A 69 -12.96 -19.17 -15.15
C TYR A 69 -13.35 -20.66 -15.22
N GLY A 70 -13.58 -21.28 -14.07
CA GLY A 70 -13.86 -22.69 -13.92
C GLY A 70 -12.61 -23.53 -13.59
N SER A 71 -12.84 -24.76 -13.15
CA SER A 71 -11.84 -25.61 -12.52
C SER A 71 -11.13 -26.62 -13.43
N THR A 72 -11.41 -26.63 -14.75
CA THR A 72 -10.73 -27.55 -15.67
C THR A 72 -9.23 -27.22 -15.78
N PRO A 73 -8.36 -28.20 -16.05
CA PRO A 73 -6.92 -27.95 -16.18
C PRO A 73 -6.57 -26.83 -17.17
N GLU A 74 -7.21 -26.80 -18.34
CA GLU A 74 -7.00 -25.77 -19.35
C GLU A 74 -7.43 -24.38 -18.87
N LYS A 75 -8.61 -24.27 -18.24
CA LYS A 75 -9.14 -23.01 -17.71
C LYS A 75 -8.28 -22.48 -16.56
N ARG A 76 -7.78 -23.38 -15.69
CA ARG A 76 -6.83 -23.03 -14.61
C ARG A 76 -5.52 -22.52 -15.18
N LEU A 77 -4.97 -23.17 -16.22
CA LEU A 77 -3.75 -22.70 -16.89
C LEU A 77 -3.92 -21.30 -17.48
N LYS A 78 -5.03 -21.04 -18.19
CA LYS A 78 -5.36 -19.71 -18.72
C LYS A 78 -5.46 -18.66 -17.60
N LEU A 79 -6.17 -18.97 -16.53
CA LEU A 79 -6.28 -18.09 -15.36
C LEU A 79 -4.91 -17.81 -14.72
N PHE A 80 -4.06 -18.83 -14.59
CA PHE A 80 -2.74 -18.68 -13.99
C PHE A 80 -1.83 -17.80 -14.84
N ASN A 81 -1.84 -17.97 -16.17
CA ASN A 81 -1.08 -17.11 -17.08
C ASN A 81 -1.54 -15.65 -17.00
N PHE A 82 -2.86 -15.43 -16.99
CA PHE A 82 -3.43 -14.08 -16.84
C PHE A 82 -3.04 -13.44 -15.50
N ALA A 83 -3.17 -14.17 -14.39
CA ALA A 83 -2.80 -13.68 -13.06
C ALA A 83 -1.29 -13.43 -12.92
N THR A 84 -0.44 -14.21 -13.60
CA THR A 84 1.01 -13.98 -13.63
C THR A 84 1.30 -12.62 -14.26
N ILE A 85 0.68 -12.29 -15.40
CA ILE A 85 0.86 -10.98 -16.07
C ILE A 85 0.41 -9.83 -15.16
N GLU A 86 -0.76 -9.96 -14.50
CA GLU A 86 -1.24 -8.95 -13.55
C GLU A 86 -0.25 -8.75 -12.39
N PHE A 87 0.25 -9.83 -11.80
CA PHE A 87 1.18 -9.76 -10.67
C PHE A 87 2.57 -9.27 -11.08
N GLU A 88 3.05 -9.61 -12.28
CA GLU A 88 4.32 -9.08 -12.82
C GLU A 88 4.22 -7.57 -13.03
N SER A 89 3.13 -7.09 -13.64
CA SER A 89 2.88 -5.65 -13.79
C SER A 89 2.81 -4.94 -12.43
N GLU A 90 2.14 -5.53 -11.44
CA GLU A 90 2.10 -4.98 -10.09
C GLU A 90 3.49 -4.97 -9.43
N LEU A 91 4.24 -6.07 -9.55
CA LEU A 91 5.57 -6.23 -8.97
C LEU A 91 6.57 -5.21 -9.53
N ASP A 92 6.53 -4.96 -10.84
CA ASP A 92 7.43 -4.01 -11.50
C ASP A 92 7.23 -2.59 -10.94
N LYS A 93 5.98 -2.16 -10.82
CA LYS A 93 5.64 -0.85 -10.23
C LYS A 93 6.03 -0.78 -8.75
N TRP A 94 5.75 -1.84 -7.98
CA TRP A 94 6.15 -1.92 -6.58
C TRP A 94 7.67 -1.77 -6.42
N ASN A 95 8.44 -2.53 -7.20
CA ASN A 95 9.91 -2.51 -7.12
C ASN A 95 10.52 -1.20 -7.62
N LEU A 96 9.84 -0.50 -8.53
CA LEU A 96 10.20 0.85 -8.97
C LEU A 96 10.01 1.88 -7.85
N VAL A 97 8.88 1.81 -7.13
CA VAL A 97 8.56 2.76 -6.03
C VAL A 97 9.33 2.44 -4.76
N TYR A 98 9.52 1.15 -4.44
CA TYR A 98 10.15 0.68 -3.21
C TYR A 98 11.37 -0.22 -3.48
N PRO A 99 12.47 0.32 -4.04
CA PRO A 99 13.64 -0.46 -4.44
C PRO A 99 14.35 -1.15 -3.26
N ASN A 100 14.16 -0.64 -2.04
CA ASN A 100 14.72 -1.19 -0.80
C ASN A 100 13.79 -2.22 -0.12
N PHE A 101 12.55 -2.38 -0.59
CA PHE A 101 11.56 -3.32 -0.06
C PHE A 101 11.04 -4.21 -1.19
N LYS A 102 11.95 -4.87 -1.92
CA LYS A 102 11.58 -5.61 -3.14
C LYS A 102 10.57 -6.73 -2.86
N GLY A 103 9.54 -6.77 -3.69
CA GLY A 103 8.61 -7.88 -3.79
C GLY A 103 9.18 -9.04 -4.61
N ARG A 104 8.44 -10.14 -4.69
CA ARG A 104 8.73 -11.26 -5.59
C ARG A 104 7.46 -12.01 -5.99
N ILE A 105 7.54 -12.78 -7.06
CA ILE A 105 6.51 -13.77 -7.42
C ILE A 105 7.06 -15.17 -7.17
N VAL A 106 6.21 -16.06 -6.67
CA VAL A 106 6.45 -17.50 -6.62
C VAL A 106 5.32 -18.22 -7.32
N PHE A 107 5.64 -19.30 -8.01
CA PHE A 107 4.67 -20.04 -8.80
C PHE A 107 4.56 -21.50 -8.34
N ASN A 108 3.36 -22.05 -8.43
CA ASN A 108 3.10 -23.46 -8.24
C ASN A 108 2.01 -23.92 -9.22
N GLN A 109 2.17 -25.12 -9.78
CA GLN A 109 1.27 -25.65 -10.81
C GLN A 109 -0.14 -25.98 -10.30
N GLU A 110 -0.34 -26.25 -9.02
CA GLU A 110 -1.63 -26.58 -8.42
C GLU A 110 -2.38 -25.31 -7.97
N PHE A 111 -1.64 -24.33 -7.45
CA PHE A 111 -2.19 -23.17 -6.75
C PHE A 111 -2.02 -21.84 -7.50
N GLY A 112 -1.26 -21.81 -8.59
CA GLY A 112 -0.98 -20.61 -9.38
C GLY A 112 0.05 -19.67 -8.73
N PRO A 113 0.28 -18.48 -9.34
CA PRO A 113 1.22 -17.49 -8.83
C PRO A 113 0.80 -16.89 -7.49
N ARG A 114 1.79 -16.43 -6.72
CA ARG A 114 1.63 -15.62 -5.51
C ARG A 114 2.55 -14.41 -5.60
N LEU A 115 2.00 -13.23 -5.43
CA LEU A 115 2.78 -12.00 -5.30
C LEU A 115 3.04 -11.76 -3.80
N ILE A 116 4.31 -11.76 -3.42
CA ILE A 116 4.78 -11.58 -2.05
C ILE A 116 5.42 -10.19 -1.95
N LEU A 117 4.86 -9.33 -1.12
CA LEU A 117 5.35 -7.98 -0.88
C LEU A 117 5.72 -7.81 0.59
N PRO A 118 6.81 -7.10 0.93
CA PRO A 118 7.05 -6.66 2.30
C PRO A 118 5.94 -5.72 2.77
N CYS A 119 5.53 -5.84 4.03
CA CYS A 119 4.63 -4.86 4.63
C CYS A 119 5.34 -3.52 4.83
N LEU A 120 4.66 -2.43 4.47
CA LEU A 120 5.09 -1.07 4.77
C LEU A 120 4.46 -0.64 6.11
N PRO A 121 5.10 0.29 6.86
CA PRO A 121 4.57 0.73 8.13
C PRO A 121 3.35 1.65 7.94
N GLY A 122 2.48 1.68 8.94
CA GLY A 122 1.34 2.60 9.01
C GLY A 122 -0.01 1.90 9.09
N GLN A 123 -1.07 2.69 9.00
CA GLN A 123 -2.47 2.28 8.90
C GLN A 123 -3.09 2.91 7.65
N GLU A 124 -4.17 2.33 7.12
CA GLU A 124 -4.95 2.96 6.04
C GLU A 124 -5.24 4.44 6.29
N LEU A 125 -5.21 5.23 5.22
CA LEU A 125 -5.66 6.61 5.23
C LEU A 125 -7.09 6.69 5.78
N GLY A 126 -7.98 5.78 5.37
CA GLY A 126 -9.36 5.71 5.91
C GLY A 126 -9.42 5.50 7.42
N TRP A 127 -8.52 4.70 7.99
CA TRP A 127 -8.42 4.54 9.46
C TRP A 127 -8.06 5.86 10.11
N TRP A 128 -7.02 6.56 9.61
CA TRP A 128 -6.62 7.85 10.16
C TRP A 128 -7.75 8.87 10.10
N LEU A 129 -8.40 9.03 8.94
CA LEU A 129 -9.49 10.00 8.77
C LEU A 129 -10.67 9.74 9.72
N ASN A 130 -10.90 8.50 10.13
CA ASN A 130 -11.93 8.13 11.10
C ASN A 130 -11.51 8.28 12.58
N HIS A 131 -10.20 8.40 12.86
CA HIS A 131 -9.66 8.44 14.23
C HIS A 131 -9.03 9.80 14.60
N ILE A 132 -9.03 10.77 13.69
CA ILE A 132 -8.70 12.15 14.03
C ILE A 132 -9.88 12.74 14.82
N ASN A 133 -9.58 13.51 15.87
CA ASN A 133 -10.61 14.20 16.64
C ASN A 133 -11.37 15.17 15.72
N PHE A 134 -12.70 15.26 15.90
CA PHE A 134 -13.51 16.23 15.17
C PHE A 134 -12.93 17.65 15.36
N GLY A 135 -12.63 18.32 14.25
CA GLY A 135 -12.04 19.67 14.26
C GLY A 135 -10.52 19.74 14.40
N ASP A 136 -9.79 18.62 14.50
CA ASP A 136 -8.31 18.61 14.46
C ASP A 136 -7.80 18.74 13.01
N THR A 137 -7.95 19.95 12.47
CA THR A 137 -7.55 20.30 11.11
C THR A 137 -6.04 20.35 10.93
N ILE A 138 -5.25 20.49 12.00
CA ILE A 138 -3.79 20.49 11.93
C ILE A 138 -3.29 19.07 11.66
N THR A 139 -3.80 18.07 12.38
CA THR A 139 -3.44 16.66 12.14
C THR A 139 -3.94 16.22 10.76
N GLU A 140 -5.17 16.58 10.38
CA GLU A 140 -5.70 16.30 9.04
C GLU A 140 -4.80 16.91 7.94
N ALA A 141 -4.39 18.17 8.07
CA ALA A 141 -3.48 18.82 7.13
C ALA A 141 -2.12 18.13 7.03
N LYS A 142 -1.55 17.66 8.14
CA LYS A 142 -0.28 16.91 8.15
C LYS A 142 -0.41 15.57 7.42
N ILE A 143 -1.54 14.88 7.59
CA ILE A 143 -1.82 13.62 6.90
C ILE A 143 -1.96 13.85 5.39
N TRP A 144 -2.79 14.81 4.97
CA TRP A 144 -2.96 15.11 3.55
C TRP A 144 -1.70 15.66 2.88
N LEU A 145 -0.85 16.36 3.64
CA LEU A 145 0.47 16.76 3.16
C LEU A 145 1.35 15.54 2.87
N ALA A 146 1.36 14.55 3.76
CA ALA A 146 2.09 13.31 3.55
C ALA A 146 1.55 12.53 2.34
N VAL A 147 0.22 12.46 2.19
CA VAL A 147 -0.45 11.85 1.03
C VAL A 147 -0.06 12.56 -0.27
N ALA A 148 -0.10 13.89 -0.30
CA ALA A 148 0.28 14.69 -1.47
C ALA A 148 1.73 14.45 -1.88
N TYR A 149 2.66 14.36 -0.91
CA TYR A 149 4.06 14.02 -1.20
C TYR A 149 4.21 12.61 -1.78
N ALA A 150 3.49 11.62 -1.27
CA ALA A 150 3.55 10.25 -1.78
C ALA A 150 2.99 10.14 -3.21
N LEU A 151 1.87 10.81 -3.50
CA LEU A 151 1.27 10.81 -4.84
C LEU A 151 2.10 11.63 -5.85
N ARG A 152 2.72 12.73 -5.41
CA ARG A 152 3.70 13.45 -6.24
C ARG A 152 4.90 12.58 -6.56
N ASP A 153 5.45 11.87 -5.57
CA ASP A 153 6.57 10.95 -5.81
C ASP A 153 6.19 9.82 -6.78
N LEU A 154 4.94 9.36 -6.76
CA LEU A 154 4.40 8.43 -7.74
C LEU A 154 4.32 9.06 -9.15
N GLU A 155 3.82 10.29 -9.26
CA GLU A 155 3.74 11.05 -10.53
C GLU A 155 5.11 11.26 -11.16
N THR A 156 6.17 11.52 -10.38
CA THR A 156 7.55 11.64 -10.91
C THR A 156 8.07 10.37 -11.59
N LYS A 157 7.43 9.22 -11.31
CA LYS A 157 7.73 7.92 -11.94
C LYS A 157 6.78 7.60 -13.09
N ASN A 158 5.98 8.58 -13.53
CA ASN A 158 4.91 8.43 -14.52
C ASN A 158 3.87 7.36 -14.12
N LEU A 159 3.62 7.23 -12.82
CA LEU A 159 2.65 6.32 -12.23
C LEU A 159 1.52 7.12 -11.55
N TYR A 160 0.30 6.63 -11.64
CA TYR A 160 -0.89 7.32 -11.12
C TYR A 160 -1.82 6.35 -10.39
N GLN A 161 -2.22 6.71 -9.16
CA GLN A 161 -3.23 5.98 -8.39
C GLN A 161 -4.62 6.41 -8.89
N ASN A 162 -5.31 5.48 -9.54
CA ASN A 162 -6.59 5.69 -10.22
C ASN A 162 -7.77 5.06 -9.49
N ASP A 163 -7.54 4.49 -8.30
CA ASP A 163 -8.58 3.94 -7.42
C ASP A 163 -8.75 4.80 -6.16
N ILE A 164 -9.77 4.48 -5.35
CA ILE A 164 -10.03 5.14 -4.07
C ILE A 164 -8.78 5.14 -3.18
N LEU A 165 -8.50 6.27 -2.52
CA LEU A 165 -7.23 6.46 -1.82
C LEU A 165 -7.21 5.82 -0.44
N GLU A 166 -8.36 5.82 0.24
CA GLU A 166 -8.50 5.44 1.65
C GLU A 166 -7.95 4.05 1.98
N PRO A 167 -8.24 2.97 1.20
CA PRO A 167 -7.65 1.67 1.44
C PRO A 167 -6.27 1.50 0.79
N ASN A 168 -5.94 2.32 -0.21
CA ASN A 168 -4.75 2.15 -1.06
C ASN A 168 -3.57 3.04 -0.66
N ILE A 169 -3.69 3.76 0.46
CA ILE A 169 -2.62 4.55 1.05
C ILE A 169 -2.47 4.18 2.52
N LEU A 170 -1.25 3.80 2.92
CA LEU A 170 -0.88 3.68 4.32
C LEU A 170 -0.25 4.98 4.79
N VAL A 171 -0.60 5.40 6.00
CA VAL A 171 -0.03 6.57 6.66
C VAL A 171 0.60 6.13 7.98
N ASN A 172 1.85 6.51 8.19
CA ASN A 172 2.62 6.24 9.39
C ASN A 172 2.96 7.55 10.10
N LYS A 173 2.62 7.65 11.38
CA LYS A 173 3.09 8.73 12.24
C LYS A 173 4.47 8.33 12.80
N GLN A 174 5.48 9.13 12.51
CA GLN A 174 6.84 8.97 13.02
C GLN A 174 6.95 9.54 14.45
N ASP A 175 7.97 9.13 15.19
CA ASP A 175 8.19 9.53 16.59
C ASP A 175 8.38 11.04 16.76
N ASN A 176 8.90 11.71 15.74
CA ASN A 176 9.04 13.17 15.68
C ASN A 176 7.73 13.92 15.35
N GLY A 177 6.60 13.22 15.28
CA GLY A 177 5.30 13.79 14.95
C GLY A 177 5.06 14.07 13.47
N VAL A 178 6.00 13.69 12.59
CA VAL A 178 5.86 13.80 11.13
C VAL A 178 5.07 12.61 10.58
N PHE A 179 4.21 12.87 9.61
CA PHE A 179 3.47 11.83 8.91
C PHE A 179 4.18 11.46 7.61
N LYS A 180 4.23 10.17 7.29
CA LYS A 180 4.71 9.65 6.00
C LYS A 180 3.66 8.73 5.41
N ALA A 181 3.31 8.96 4.15
CA ALA A 181 2.38 8.12 3.43
C ALA A 181 3.10 7.18 2.44
N TYR A 182 2.44 6.07 2.14
CA TYR A 182 2.92 5.02 1.24
C TYR A 182 1.76 4.59 0.36
N VAL A 183 1.94 4.67 -0.96
CA VAL A 183 0.98 4.11 -1.93
C VAL A 183 1.14 2.59 -1.92
N ILE A 184 0.02 1.87 -1.81
CA ILE A 184 -0.04 0.42 -1.91
C ILE A 184 -1.05 0.03 -3.01
N ASP A 185 -1.24 -1.27 -3.19
CA ASP A 185 -2.11 -1.86 -4.22
C ASP A 185 -1.82 -1.37 -5.65
N PHE A 186 -0.67 -1.77 -6.18
CA PHE A 186 -0.22 -1.34 -7.51
C PHE A 186 -0.96 -2.02 -8.67
N GLY A 187 -1.95 -2.88 -8.38
CA GLY A 187 -2.83 -3.47 -9.37
C GLY A 187 -3.72 -2.43 -10.05
N SER A 188 -4.11 -1.37 -9.33
CA SER A 188 -4.91 -0.24 -9.84
C SER A 188 -4.06 0.96 -10.30
N VAL A 189 -2.76 0.96 -10.01
CA VAL A 189 -1.84 2.01 -10.45
C VAL A 189 -1.56 1.87 -11.95
N SER A 190 -1.76 2.96 -12.69
CA SER A 190 -1.55 3.01 -14.14
C SER A 190 -0.25 3.73 -14.48
N ALA A 191 0.42 3.29 -15.55
CA ALA A 191 1.59 3.97 -16.10
C ALA A 191 1.17 4.88 -17.26
N GLY A 192 1.56 6.15 -17.23
CA GLY A 192 1.28 7.12 -18.29
C GLY A 192 -0.19 7.53 -18.48
N PHE A 193 -1.09 7.08 -17.59
CA PHE A 193 -2.51 7.40 -17.66
C PHE A 193 -3.05 7.82 -16.29
N ASP A 194 -3.59 9.03 -16.22
CA ASP A 194 -4.06 9.67 -15.00
C ASP A 194 -5.57 9.96 -15.07
N CYS A 195 -6.35 9.28 -14.23
CA CYS A 195 -7.78 9.54 -14.07
C CYS A 195 -8.09 10.76 -13.17
N ASN A 196 -7.07 11.45 -12.68
CA ASN A 196 -7.15 12.55 -11.72
C ASN A 196 -7.73 12.17 -10.35
N VAL A 197 -7.83 10.89 -9.99
CA VAL A 197 -8.42 10.45 -8.70
C VAL A 197 -7.58 10.94 -7.52
N GLY A 198 -6.26 10.67 -7.55
CA GLY A 198 -5.34 11.14 -6.53
C GLY A 198 -5.30 12.66 -6.41
N ARG A 199 -5.20 13.33 -7.56
CA ARG A 199 -5.05 14.79 -7.64
C ARG A 199 -6.29 15.53 -7.16
N SER A 200 -7.47 15.12 -7.62
CA SER A 200 -8.76 15.72 -7.21
C SER A 200 -8.97 15.55 -5.70
N SER A 201 -8.76 14.33 -5.17
CA SER A 201 -8.92 14.06 -3.74
C SER A 201 -8.01 14.92 -2.87
N VAL A 202 -6.73 15.03 -3.24
CA VAL A 202 -5.77 15.89 -2.51
C VAL A 202 -6.17 17.36 -2.62
N CYS A 203 -6.56 17.83 -3.80
CA CYS A 203 -6.88 19.25 -3.99
C CYS A 203 -8.20 19.65 -3.32
N ASP A 204 -9.22 18.81 -3.36
CA ASP A 204 -10.48 19.03 -2.65
C ASP A 204 -10.23 19.16 -1.14
N ARG A 205 -9.34 18.34 -0.59
CA ARG A 205 -9.01 18.33 0.84
C ARG A 205 -8.14 19.53 1.22
N ALA A 206 -7.13 19.86 0.41
CA ALA A 206 -6.33 21.07 0.59
C ALA A 206 -7.21 22.32 0.54
N GLN A 207 -8.15 22.41 -0.40
CA GLN A 207 -9.07 23.55 -0.48
C GLN A 207 -9.98 23.63 0.74
N LYS A 208 -10.55 22.52 1.22
CA LYS A 208 -11.39 22.49 2.42
C LYS A 208 -10.66 22.98 3.67
N LEU A 209 -9.38 22.63 3.82
CA LEU A 209 -8.58 23.00 4.99
C LEU A 209 -8.03 24.43 4.91
N THR A 210 -7.60 24.84 3.72
CA THR A 210 -6.80 26.07 3.55
C THR A 210 -7.58 27.22 2.93
N GLY A 211 -8.71 26.96 2.27
CA GLY A 211 -9.47 27.92 1.48
C GLY A 211 -8.91 28.16 0.06
N TYR A 212 -7.75 27.59 -0.28
CA TYR A 212 -7.09 27.81 -1.56
C TYR A 212 -7.24 26.60 -2.49
N SER A 213 -7.72 26.86 -3.70
CA SER A 213 -7.77 25.83 -4.76
C SER A 213 -6.36 25.42 -5.20
N CYS A 214 -6.25 24.23 -5.78
CA CYS A 214 -5.05 23.79 -6.46
C CYS A 214 -5.40 22.94 -7.69
N LYS A 215 -4.44 22.84 -8.61
CA LYS A 215 -4.56 22.09 -9.86
C LYS A 215 -3.57 20.95 -9.97
N ASN A 216 -2.65 20.80 -9.02
CA ASN A 216 -1.63 19.76 -8.99
C ASN A 216 -1.12 19.54 -7.56
N TYR A 217 -0.32 18.49 -7.36
CA TYR A 217 0.20 18.14 -6.04
C TYR A 217 1.15 19.21 -5.47
N ASN A 218 1.92 19.93 -6.30
CA ASN A 218 2.85 20.95 -5.81
C ASN A 218 2.11 22.15 -5.19
N GLU A 219 1.06 22.62 -5.85
CA GLU A 219 0.18 23.67 -5.31
C GLU A 219 -0.51 23.19 -4.02
N ALA A 220 -1.02 21.95 -3.99
CA ALA A 220 -1.61 21.39 -2.77
C ALA A 220 -0.62 21.36 -1.60
N ILE A 221 0.62 20.92 -1.87
CA ILE A 221 1.72 20.88 -0.90
C ILE A 221 2.04 22.29 -0.40
N GLN A 222 2.12 23.29 -1.28
CA GLN A 222 2.36 24.68 -0.91
C GLN A 222 1.25 25.22 -0.01
N ASN A 223 -0.01 25.04 -0.39
CA ASN A 223 -1.17 25.48 0.39
C ASN A 223 -1.19 24.84 1.80
N LEU A 224 -0.98 23.53 1.87
CA LEU A 224 -0.95 22.79 3.15
C LEU A 224 0.22 23.20 4.05
N ASN A 225 1.42 23.41 3.48
CA ASN A 225 2.57 23.91 4.24
C ASN A 225 2.33 25.32 4.78
N ALA A 226 1.79 26.24 3.96
CA ALA A 226 1.47 27.60 4.39
C ALA A 226 0.42 27.61 5.51
N TYR A 227 -0.60 26.77 5.39
CA TYR A 227 -1.61 26.57 6.42
C TYR A 227 -0.98 26.12 7.74
N LEU A 228 -0.15 25.07 7.72
CA LEU A 228 0.52 24.56 8.92
C LEU A 228 1.46 25.60 9.55
N ALA A 229 2.21 26.35 8.73
CA ALA A 229 3.09 27.42 9.22
C ALA A 229 2.34 28.53 9.97
N SER A 230 1.11 28.84 9.56
CA SER A 230 0.28 29.88 10.20
C SER A 230 -0.06 29.58 11.67
N PHE A 231 -0.01 28.32 12.09
CA PHE A 231 -0.23 27.93 13.49
C PHE A 231 1.05 28.00 14.33
N ASN A 232 2.22 27.79 13.73
CA ASN A 232 3.51 27.94 14.43
C ASN A 232 3.82 29.41 14.73
N CYS A 233 3.47 30.34 13.84
CA CYS A 233 3.65 31.77 14.11
C CYS A 233 2.74 32.29 15.24
N ARG A 234 1.57 31.67 15.48
CA ARG A 234 0.64 32.10 16.54
C ARG A 234 1.10 31.75 17.95
N SER A 235 1.98 30.75 18.11
CA SER A 235 2.60 30.43 19.40
C SER A 235 3.78 31.35 19.73
N GLU A 236 4.47 31.90 18.73
CA GLU A 236 5.64 32.77 18.94
C GLU A 236 5.29 34.27 18.96
N CYS A 237 4.23 34.72 18.27
CA CYS A 237 3.76 36.11 18.33
C CYS A 237 2.94 36.44 19.60
N LYS A 238 2.86 35.52 20.56
CA LYS A 238 2.25 35.73 21.89
C LYS A 238 3.28 35.77 23.03
N ALA A 239 4.57 35.84 22.71
CA ALA A 239 5.65 36.08 23.67
C ALA A 239 6.01 37.57 23.75
#